data_AF-A0A2I0FLJ0-F1
#
_entry.id   AF-A0A2I0FLJ0-F1
#
_cell.length_a   1.000
_cell.length_b   1.000
_cell.length_c   1.000
_cell.angle_alpha   90.00
_cell.angle_beta   90.00
_cell.angle_gamma   90.00
#
_symmetry.space_group_name_H-M   'P 1'
#
loop_
_entity.id
_entity.type
_entity.pdbx_description
1 polymer ?
#
loop_
_entity_poly.entity_id
_entity_poly.type
_entity_poly.pdbx_seq_one_letter_code
_entity_poly.pdbx_strand_id
1 'polypeptide(L)'
;MKFKSLLAVNLLFIALTLTACGTEDTVEETVYDDEIDQSAATHYEDDKMIGTSGPPDKERKILGVGIGEWEKRHDGPEITHEGIGYDAHYDDETIVRNEDGTEASLDDIKFGQKVQINPPRGDSFEGYAEEIILLDMTYDEKYEQLLASNDGIRIVIMYEYGERLPKEMKDAEPLFEKANEILEETGKQVNASWHEYDKDFVVDFKEELEIEEFPVVLVFDGKGMLFKSDDVEEMFDFLRGMKK
;
A
#
# COMPACT_ATOMS: atom_id res chain seq x y z
N MET A 1 -82.95 -18.82 -33.38
CA MET A 1 -83.38 -18.78 -34.80
C MET A 1 -82.26 -18.11 -35.61
N LYS A 2 -81.87 -18.73 -36.73
CA LYS A 2 -80.86 -18.34 -37.74
C LYS A 2 -79.38 -18.73 -37.47
N PHE A 3 -79.02 -19.83 -38.12
CA PHE A 3 -77.71 -20.18 -38.64
C PHE A 3 -77.13 -19.08 -39.54
N LYS A 4 -75.79 -18.97 -39.62
CA LYS A 4 -75.02 -19.28 -40.85
C LYS A 4 -73.51 -19.29 -40.60
N SER A 5 -72.93 -20.45 -40.92
CA SER A 5 -71.53 -20.69 -41.31
C SER A 5 -71.14 -19.83 -42.51
N LEU A 6 -69.87 -19.40 -42.59
CA LEU A 6 -69.09 -19.50 -43.83
C LEU A 6 -67.58 -19.48 -43.54
N LEU A 7 -66.95 -20.61 -43.92
CA LEU A 7 -65.53 -20.83 -44.13
C LEU A 7 -65.07 -20.16 -45.43
N ALA A 8 -63.84 -19.64 -45.47
CA ALA A 8 -62.86 -19.67 -46.58
C ALA A 8 -61.80 -18.58 -46.36
N VAL A 9 -60.51 -18.68 -46.69
CA VAL A 9 -59.61 -19.70 -47.24
C VAL A 9 -58.18 -19.11 -47.09
N ASN A 10 -57.20 -19.95 -46.75
CA ASN A 10 -55.74 -19.88 -46.98
C ASN A 10 -55.00 -18.52 -47.09
N LEU A 11 -53.93 -18.36 -46.28
CA LEU A 11 -52.58 -18.37 -46.86
C LEU A 11 -51.51 -18.73 -45.81
N LEU A 12 -50.86 -19.87 -46.08
CA LEU A 12 -49.61 -20.33 -45.51
C LEU A 12 -48.48 -19.41 -46.01
N PHE A 13 -47.72 -18.78 -45.12
CA PHE A 13 -46.32 -18.48 -45.37
C PHE A 13 -45.51 -18.70 -44.10
N ILE A 14 -44.66 -19.72 -44.18
CA ILE A 14 -43.59 -20.04 -43.26
C ILE A 14 -42.55 -18.93 -43.37
N ALA A 15 -42.23 -18.30 -42.24
CA ALA A 15 -40.97 -17.57 -42.07
C ALA A 15 -40.32 -18.06 -40.78
N LEU A 16 -39.36 -18.97 -40.96
CA LEU A 16 -38.35 -19.34 -39.97
C LEU A 16 -37.36 -18.17 -39.86
N THR A 17 -37.30 -17.51 -38.70
CA THR A 17 -36.07 -16.85 -38.25
C THR A 17 -35.82 -17.18 -36.79
N LEU A 18 -34.89 -18.11 -36.58
CA LEU A 18 -34.21 -18.37 -35.32
C LEU A 18 -33.33 -17.16 -34.96
N THR A 19 -33.54 -16.60 -33.77
CA THR A 19 -32.55 -15.85 -32.96
C THR A 19 -32.95 -16.13 -31.51
N ALA A 20 -32.45 -17.20 -30.87
CA ALA A 20 -31.12 -17.38 -30.29
C ALA A 20 -30.86 -16.43 -29.11
N CYS A 21 -30.88 -17.06 -27.92
CA CYS A 21 -30.33 -16.67 -26.61
C CYS A 21 -31.00 -15.46 -25.92
N GLY A 22 -31.40 -15.54 -24.66
CA GLY A 22 -31.05 -16.46 -23.60
C GLY A 22 -31.17 -15.65 -22.31
N THR A 23 -31.98 -16.13 -21.38
CA THR A 23 -32.37 -15.48 -20.13
C THR A 23 -31.13 -15.12 -19.30
N GLU A 24 -30.96 -13.84 -18.96
CA GLU A 24 -30.00 -13.43 -17.93
C GLU A 24 -30.69 -13.45 -16.56
N ASP A 25 -30.10 -14.24 -15.66
CA ASP A 25 -30.40 -14.30 -14.25
C ASP A 25 -30.19 -12.92 -13.60
N THR A 26 -31.21 -12.43 -12.91
CA THR A 26 -31.09 -11.32 -11.96
C THR A 26 -30.25 -11.79 -10.77
N VAL A 27 -28.98 -11.36 -10.72
CA VAL A 27 -28.16 -11.41 -9.51
C VAL A 27 -28.64 -10.29 -8.59
N GLU A 28 -29.15 -10.65 -7.40
CA GLU A 28 -29.33 -9.69 -6.32
C GLU A 28 -27.97 -9.12 -5.94
N GLU A 29 -27.77 -7.85 -6.27
CA GLU A 29 -26.64 -7.03 -5.85
C GLU A 29 -26.75 -6.88 -4.32
N THR A 30 -25.94 -7.66 -3.60
CA THR A 30 -25.69 -7.43 -2.18
C THR A 30 -24.83 -6.18 -2.10
N VAL A 31 -25.46 -5.07 -1.71
CA VAL A 31 -24.77 -3.83 -1.35
C VAL A 31 -23.95 -4.13 -0.10
N TYR A 32 -22.66 -4.39 -0.29
CA TYR A 32 -21.68 -4.30 0.78
C TYR A 32 -21.51 -2.80 1.07
N ASP A 33 -22.01 -2.38 2.22
CA ASP A 33 -21.70 -1.09 2.82
C ASP A 33 -20.28 -1.19 3.40
N ASP A 34 -19.29 -1.35 2.52
CA ASP A 34 -17.91 -1.05 2.85
C ASP A 34 -17.85 0.47 2.88
N GLU A 35 -17.79 1.04 4.08
CA GLU A 35 -17.22 2.38 4.27
C GLU A 35 -15.77 2.30 3.77
N ILE A 36 -15.60 2.41 2.45
CA ILE A 36 -14.33 2.70 1.79
C ILE A 36 -13.82 3.94 2.49
N ASP A 37 -12.69 3.82 3.16
CA ASP A 37 -12.02 4.94 3.79
C ASP A 37 -11.82 6.05 2.75
N GLN A 38 -12.70 7.05 2.79
CA GLN A 38 -12.72 8.20 1.87
C GLN A 38 -11.52 9.14 2.09
N SER A 39 -10.56 8.76 2.91
CA SER A 39 -9.46 9.61 3.36
C SER A 39 -8.38 9.78 2.27
N ALA A 40 -7.85 8.71 1.66
CA ALA A 40 -6.58 8.79 0.95
C ALA A 40 -6.55 9.77 -0.25
N ALA A 41 -7.63 9.90 -1.02
CA ALA A 41 -7.65 10.74 -2.22
C ALA A 41 -7.95 12.23 -1.94
N THR A 42 -8.42 12.60 -0.74
CA THR A 42 -8.97 13.95 -0.47
C THR A 42 -8.05 14.84 0.39
N HIS A 43 -6.85 14.37 0.74
CA HIS A 43 -5.97 15.03 1.71
C HIS A 43 -4.85 15.91 1.14
N TYR A 44 -4.63 15.90 -0.18
CA TYR A 44 -3.50 16.61 -0.80
C TYR A 44 -3.94 17.90 -1.49
N GLU A 45 -3.27 19.00 -1.15
CA GLU A 45 -3.49 20.32 -1.76
C GLU A 45 -2.66 20.48 -3.06
N ASP A 46 -3.22 21.17 -4.05
CA ASP A 46 -2.58 21.41 -5.35
C ASP A 46 -1.20 22.09 -5.23
N ASP A 47 -1.02 22.95 -4.25
CA ASP A 47 0.20 23.71 -4.03
C ASP A 47 1.22 23.00 -3.13
N LYS A 48 0.88 21.82 -2.61
CA LYS A 48 1.73 21.02 -1.70
C LYS A 48 2.07 19.68 -2.34
N MET A 49 3.07 19.68 -3.23
CA MET A 49 3.58 18.44 -3.82
C MET A 49 4.34 17.62 -2.77
N ILE A 50 3.60 16.77 -2.08
CA ILE A 50 4.09 15.90 -1.02
C ILE A 50 4.32 14.49 -1.58
N GLY A 51 5.39 13.86 -1.13
CA GLY A 51 5.69 12.48 -1.47
C GLY A 51 6.75 11.87 -0.55
N THR A 52 7.17 10.66 -0.92
CA THR A 52 8.18 9.89 -0.18
C THR A 52 9.49 9.90 -0.94
N SER A 53 10.58 10.28 -0.29
CA SER A 53 11.90 10.34 -0.91
C SER A 53 12.46 8.95 -1.23
N GLY A 54 13.10 8.84 -2.38
CA GLY A 54 14.11 7.82 -2.65
C GLY A 54 15.45 8.16 -1.99
N PRO A 55 16.47 7.30 -2.13
CA PRO A 55 17.83 7.64 -1.71
C PRO A 55 18.35 8.83 -2.54
N PRO A 56 18.90 9.90 -1.91
CA PRO A 56 19.41 11.06 -2.64
C PRO A 56 20.61 10.72 -3.55
N ASP A 57 20.57 11.12 -4.83
CA ASP A 57 21.72 11.08 -5.75
C ASP A 57 22.52 12.37 -5.61
N LYS A 58 23.49 12.36 -4.71
CA LYS A 58 24.34 13.53 -4.40
C LYS A 58 25.28 13.92 -5.53
N GLU A 59 25.66 12.98 -6.40
CA GLU A 59 26.55 13.26 -7.53
C GLU A 59 25.81 14.02 -8.63
N ARG A 60 24.59 13.60 -8.93
CA ARG A 60 23.75 14.24 -9.96
C ARG A 60 22.89 15.38 -9.42
N LYS A 61 22.88 15.56 -8.10
CA LYS A 61 22.02 16.51 -7.38
C LYS A 61 20.53 16.29 -7.70
N ILE A 62 20.08 15.05 -7.55
CA ILE A 62 18.70 14.63 -7.79
C ILE A 62 18.15 13.95 -6.55
N LEU A 63 16.95 14.37 -6.14
CA LEU A 63 16.13 13.67 -5.16
C LEU A 63 14.94 13.06 -5.91
N GLY A 64 14.94 11.74 -6.06
CA GLY A 64 13.75 11.05 -6.56
C GLY A 64 12.66 11.07 -5.48
N VAL A 65 11.43 11.42 -5.85
CA VAL A 65 10.29 11.49 -4.94
C VAL A 65 9.11 10.73 -5.54
N GLY A 66 8.56 9.78 -4.80
CA GLY A 66 7.29 9.14 -5.13
C GLY A 66 6.14 10.09 -4.81
N ILE A 67 5.49 10.63 -5.84
CA ILE A 67 4.40 11.63 -5.73
C ILE A 67 3.06 11.07 -6.22
N GLY A 68 2.90 9.74 -6.21
CA GLY A 68 1.70 9.07 -6.70
C GLY A 68 0.43 9.62 -6.06
N GLU A 69 0.40 9.72 -4.74
CA GLU A 69 -0.77 10.23 -4.01
C GLU A 69 -1.09 11.68 -4.38
N TRP A 70 -0.09 12.55 -4.41
CA TRP A 70 -0.29 13.93 -4.81
C TRP A 70 -0.78 14.04 -6.26
N GLU A 71 -0.20 13.29 -7.20
CA GLU A 71 -0.62 13.37 -8.60
C GLU A 71 -2.08 12.94 -8.79
N LYS A 72 -2.52 11.94 -8.03
CA LYS A 72 -3.86 11.32 -8.12
C LYS A 72 -4.89 11.95 -7.19
N ARG A 73 -4.56 13.07 -6.53
CA ARG A 73 -5.44 13.78 -5.58
C ARG A 73 -6.82 14.19 -6.15
N HIS A 74 -6.99 14.15 -7.47
CA HIS A 74 -8.27 14.46 -8.14
C HIS A 74 -8.94 13.23 -8.78
N ASP A 75 -8.32 12.05 -8.72
CA ASP A 75 -8.75 10.87 -9.49
C ASP A 75 -9.90 10.08 -8.83
N GLY A 76 -10.30 10.46 -7.62
CA GLY A 76 -11.34 9.74 -6.87
C GLY A 76 -10.88 8.34 -6.40
N PRO A 77 -11.80 7.44 -6.02
CA PRO A 77 -11.46 6.17 -5.36
C PRO A 77 -10.96 5.07 -6.31
N GLU A 78 -11.16 5.20 -7.62
CA GLU A 78 -10.74 4.21 -8.61
C GLU A 78 -9.31 4.50 -9.10
N ILE A 79 -8.34 4.30 -8.22
CA ILE A 79 -6.94 4.63 -8.49
C ILE A 79 -6.23 3.45 -9.17
N THR A 80 -5.59 3.67 -10.32
CA THR A 80 -4.66 2.70 -10.91
C THR A 80 -3.40 2.62 -10.06
N HIS A 81 -2.82 1.43 -9.80
CA HIS A 81 -1.63 1.29 -8.93
C HIS A 81 -0.30 1.80 -9.54
N GLU A 82 -0.34 2.64 -10.57
CA GLU A 82 0.88 3.14 -11.21
C GLU A 82 1.66 4.08 -10.25
N GLY A 83 2.90 3.71 -9.93
CA GLY A 83 3.79 4.57 -9.16
C GLY A 83 4.26 5.74 -10.02
N ILE A 84 4.05 6.97 -9.54
CA ILE A 84 4.48 8.19 -10.23
C ILE A 84 5.66 8.77 -9.46
N GLY A 85 6.82 8.77 -10.10
CA GLY A 85 8.03 9.39 -9.60
C GLY A 85 8.23 10.80 -10.13
N TYR A 86 8.99 11.60 -9.39
CA TYR A 86 9.41 12.93 -9.74
C TYR A 86 10.89 13.12 -9.35
N ASP A 87 11.71 13.54 -10.31
CA ASP A 87 13.11 13.86 -10.06
C ASP A 87 13.21 15.34 -9.71
N ALA A 88 13.35 15.63 -8.41
CA ALA A 88 13.61 16.98 -7.92
C ALA A 88 15.11 17.27 -8.02
N HIS A 89 15.51 18.05 -9.01
CA HIS A 89 16.85 18.60 -9.10
C HIS A 89 17.05 19.65 -8.00
N TYR A 90 18.23 19.69 -7.39
CA TYR A 90 18.57 20.68 -6.38
C TYR A 90 19.98 21.24 -6.61
N ASP A 91 20.27 22.37 -5.99
CA ASP A 91 21.59 22.97 -5.98
C ASP A 91 21.91 23.63 -4.65
N ASP A 92 22.94 24.47 -4.63
CA ASP A 92 23.43 25.10 -3.41
C ASP A 92 22.53 26.30 -2.99
N GLU A 93 21.59 26.71 -3.84
CA GLU A 93 20.58 27.74 -3.57
C GLU A 93 19.26 27.14 -3.07
N THR A 94 19.04 25.82 -3.25
CA THR A 94 17.88 25.10 -2.73
C THR A 94 17.81 25.20 -1.20
N ILE A 95 16.69 25.68 -0.68
CA ILE A 95 16.43 25.79 0.75
C ILE A 95 15.93 24.46 1.29
N VAL A 96 16.51 23.96 2.38
CA VAL A 96 15.99 22.78 3.09
C VAL A 96 15.61 23.17 4.52
N ARG A 97 14.43 22.75 4.95
CA ARG A 97 13.93 23.02 6.31
C ARG A 97 13.04 21.91 6.83
N ASN A 98 12.92 21.81 8.14
CA ASN A 98 11.91 20.98 8.79
C ASN A 98 10.52 21.62 8.70
N GLU A 99 9.48 20.85 8.97
CA GLU A 99 8.08 21.31 8.97
C GLU A 99 7.83 22.50 9.91
N ASP A 100 8.55 22.57 11.02
CA ASP A 100 8.48 23.68 11.99
C ASP A 100 9.19 24.96 11.54
N GLY A 101 9.83 24.93 10.36
CA GLY A 101 10.55 26.04 9.75
C GLY A 101 12.02 26.15 10.19
N THR A 102 12.53 25.23 11.01
CA THR A 102 13.95 25.20 11.37
C THR A 102 14.82 24.76 10.18
N GLU A 103 16.03 25.32 10.11
CA GLU A 103 17.00 25.02 9.05
C GLU A 103 17.39 23.53 9.09
N ALA A 104 17.43 22.91 7.90
CA ALA A 104 17.91 21.56 7.68
C ALA A 104 18.83 21.54 6.47
N SER A 105 19.45 20.39 6.18
CA SER A 105 20.35 20.21 5.06
C SER A 105 19.89 19.07 4.15
N LEU A 106 20.39 19.07 2.91
CA LEU A 106 20.20 17.96 1.97
C LEU A 106 20.78 16.64 2.50
N ASP A 107 21.79 16.73 3.38
CA ASP A 107 22.40 15.56 4.01
C ASP A 107 21.49 14.94 5.09
N ASP A 108 20.49 15.68 5.59
CA ASP A 108 19.51 15.19 6.56
C ASP A 108 18.35 14.42 5.90
N ILE A 109 18.24 14.46 4.57
CA ILE A 109 17.21 13.74 3.83
C ILE A 109 17.54 12.25 3.81
N LYS A 110 16.74 11.46 4.53
CA LYS A 110 16.85 10.00 4.55
C LYS A 110 16.01 9.37 3.44
N PHE A 111 16.31 8.11 3.11
CA PHE A 111 15.47 7.32 2.22
C PHE A 111 14.12 7.03 2.90
N GLY A 112 13.01 7.20 2.20
CA GLY A 112 11.66 6.99 2.76
C GLY A 112 11.13 8.19 3.55
N GLN A 113 11.85 9.30 3.61
CA GLN A 113 11.42 10.52 4.28
C GLN A 113 10.22 11.14 3.55
N LYS A 114 9.19 11.53 4.31
CA LYS A 114 8.11 12.36 3.79
C LYS A 114 8.62 13.78 3.53
N VAL A 115 8.44 14.27 2.31
CA VAL A 115 8.93 15.57 1.87
C VAL A 115 7.86 16.33 1.10
N GLN A 116 7.87 17.67 1.23
CA GLN A 116 7.19 18.56 0.29
C GLN A 116 8.22 19.23 -0.62
N ILE A 117 7.94 19.25 -1.91
CA ILE A 117 8.78 19.90 -2.93
C ILE A 117 8.10 21.17 -3.43
N ASN A 118 8.83 22.28 -3.38
CA ASN A 118 8.37 23.60 -3.80
C ASN A 118 9.29 24.18 -4.91
N PRO A 119 8.71 24.80 -5.96
CA PRO A 119 7.28 24.78 -6.29
C PRO A 119 6.81 23.37 -6.69
N PRO A 120 5.49 23.09 -6.64
CA PRO A 120 4.95 21.85 -7.18
C PRO A 120 5.20 21.76 -8.69
N ARG A 121 5.29 20.54 -9.22
CA ARG A 121 5.46 20.35 -10.67
C ARG A 121 4.27 20.93 -11.42
N GLY A 122 4.55 21.60 -12.54
CA GLY A 122 3.54 22.15 -13.43
C GLY A 122 4.08 22.28 -14.85
N ASP A 123 3.24 22.70 -15.80
CA ASP A 123 3.53 22.71 -17.24
C ASP A 123 4.78 23.50 -17.66
N SER A 124 5.31 24.36 -16.79
CA SER A 124 6.43 25.26 -17.06
C SER A 124 7.64 25.06 -16.14
N PHE A 125 7.58 24.12 -15.20
CA PHE A 125 8.64 23.94 -14.20
C PHE A 125 9.70 22.94 -14.69
N GLU A 126 10.96 23.37 -14.70
CA GLU A 126 12.09 22.61 -15.27
C GLU A 126 12.67 21.53 -14.34
N GLY A 127 12.06 21.30 -13.18
CA GLY A 127 12.48 20.23 -12.26
C GLY A 127 13.35 20.67 -11.08
N TYR A 128 13.65 21.96 -10.93
CA TYR A 128 14.58 22.48 -9.91
C TYR A 128 13.87 22.94 -8.65
N ALA A 129 13.98 22.18 -7.56
CA ALA A 129 13.42 22.55 -6.27
C ALA A 129 14.06 23.84 -5.73
N GLU A 130 13.22 24.86 -5.52
CA GLU A 130 13.60 26.06 -4.78
C GLU A 130 13.66 25.74 -3.28
N GLU A 131 12.79 24.86 -2.83
CA GLU A 131 12.68 24.48 -1.43
C GLU A 131 12.20 23.03 -1.24
N ILE A 132 12.80 22.36 -0.26
CA ILE A 132 12.43 21.02 0.19
C ILE A 132 12.10 21.12 1.68
N ILE A 133 10.87 20.73 2.06
CA ILE A 133 10.44 20.69 3.45
C ILE A 133 10.41 19.24 3.92
N LEU A 134 11.12 18.93 5.00
CA LEU A 134 11.10 17.63 5.66
C LEU A 134 9.89 17.58 6.58
N LEU A 135 8.94 16.71 6.28
CA LEU A 135 7.68 16.63 7.00
C LEU A 135 7.77 15.60 8.12
N ASP A 136 7.16 15.92 9.27
CA ASP A 136 7.01 14.94 10.33
C ASP A 136 6.13 13.78 9.86
N MET A 137 6.53 12.56 10.21
CA MET A 137 5.81 11.35 9.89
C MET A 137 5.08 10.85 11.13
N THR A 138 3.80 10.56 10.97
CA THR A 138 2.99 9.84 11.95
C THR A 138 3.51 8.42 12.15
N TYR A 139 3.03 7.76 13.21
CA TYR A 139 3.35 6.36 13.46
C TYR A 139 2.97 5.48 12.26
N ASP A 140 1.75 5.63 11.75
CA ASP A 140 1.26 4.79 10.66
C ASP A 140 2.11 4.97 9.38
N GLU A 141 2.53 6.19 9.05
CA GLU A 141 3.42 6.46 7.90
C GLU A 141 4.82 5.85 8.09
N LYS A 142 5.38 5.92 9.31
CA LYS A 142 6.71 5.34 9.60
C LYS A 142 6.71 3.82 9.50
N TYR A 143 5.60 3.19 9.91
CA TYR A 143 5.48 1.75 10.05
C TYR A 143 4.60 1.10 8.98
N GLU A 144 4.15 1.84 7.95
CA GLU A 144 3.23 1.37 6.91
C GLU A 144 3.67 0.02 6.30
N GLN A 145 4.98 -0.11 6.03
CA GLN A 145 5.55 -1.33 5.47
C GLN A 145 5.61 -2.51 6.45
N LEU A 146 5.29 -2.33 7.73
CA LEU A 146 5.32 -3.34 8.78
C LEU A 146 3.93 -3.64 9.35
N LEU A 147 3.01 -2.67 9.34
CA LEU A 147 1.65 -2.80 9.87
C LEU A 147 0.78 -3.72 9.00
N ALA A 148 -0.24 -4.31 9.63
CA ALA A 148 -1.29 -5.03 8.93
C ALA A 148 -2.32 -4.04 8.37
N SER A 149 -2.75 -4.22 7.11
CA SER A 149 -3.70 -3.30 6.45
C SER A 149 -5.13 -3.34 6.99
N ASN A 150 -5.49 -4.38 7.76
CA ASN A 150 -6.82 -4.63 8.32
C ASN A 150 -6.69 -5.16 9.76
N ASP A 151 -7.78 -5.63 10.38
CA ASP A 151 -7.79 -6.33 11.68
C ASP A 151 -7.02 -7.67 11.73
N GLY A 152 -6.22 -7.96 10.70
CA GLY A 152 -5.37 -9.14 10.58
C GLY A 152 -4.06 -9.04 11.35
N ILE A 153 -3.14 -9.91 10.96
CA ILE A 153 -1.80 -10.05 11.53
C ILE A 153 -0.79 -10.04 10.39
N ARG A 154 0.30 -9.30 10.57
CA ARG A 154 1.42 -9.29 9.64
C ARG A 154 2.66 -9.84 10.32
N ILE A 155 3.20 -10.90 9.75
CA ILE A 155 4.49 -11.45 10.13
C ILE A 155 5.55 -10.79 9.27
N VAL A 156 6.53 -10.14 9.88
CA VAL A 156 7.65 -9.53 9.18
C VAL A 156 8.92 -10.28 9.53
N ILE A 157 9.61 -10.77 8.51
CA ILE A 157 10.98 -11.27 8.62
C ILE A 157 11.90 -10.14 8.21
N MET A 158 12.68 -9.61 9.15
CA MET A 158 13.67 -8.57 8.89
C MET A 158 15.09 -9.16 8.96
N TYR A 159 15.95 -8.80 8.00
CA TYR A 159 17.27 -9.42 7.84
C TYR A 159 18.31 -8.48 7.24
N GLU A 160 19.61 -8.72 7.43
CA GLU A 160 20.66 -7.90 6.81
C GLU A 160 20.98 -8.34 5.37
N TYR A 161 21.43 -7.41 4.53
CA TYR A 161 21.85 -7.72 3.17
C TYR A 161 22.91 -8.83 3.12
N GLY A 162 22.67 -9.83 2.27
CA GLY A 162 23.60 -10.94 2.07
C GLY A 162 23.59 -11.98 3.19
N GLU A 163 22.76 -11.80 4.22
CA GLU A 163 22.55 -12.78 5.27
C GLU A 163 21.78 -14.00 4.75
N ARG A 164 22.13 -15.18 5.26
CA ARG A 164 21.42 -16.41 4.93
C ARG A 164 20.30 -16.66 5.93
N LEU A 165 19.06 -16.47 5.50
CA LEU A 165 17.88 -16.80 6.30
C LEU A 165 17.86 -18.30 6.70
N PRO A 166 17.49 -18.62 7.95
CA PRO A 166 17.07 -19.95 8.36
C PRO A 166 15.98 -20.48 7.44
N LYS A 167 15.89 -21.81 7.29
CA LYS A 167 14.94 -22.41 6.34
C LYS A 167 13.50 -22.04 6.70
N GLU A 168 13.22 -22.04 7.99
CA GLU A 168 11.94 -21.74 8.61
C GLU A 168 11.49 -20.30 8.34
N MET A 169 12.44 -19.36 8.19
CA MET A 169 12.18 -17.96 7.87
C MET A 169 12.23 -17.67 6.37
N LYS A 170 12.80 -18.55 5.56
CA LYS A 170 12.96 -18.36 4.11
C LYS A 170 11.71 -18.73 3.32
N ASP A 171 11.04 -19.81 3.74
CA ASP A 171 9.95 -20.40 2.99
C ASP A 171 8.62 -19.75 3.42
N ALA A 172 8.10 -18.84 2.59
CA ALA A 172 6.91 -18.05 2.89
C ALA A 172 5.65 -18.90 3.10
N GLU A 173 5.42 -19.88 2.22
CA GLU A 173 4.22 -20.70 2.19
C GLU A 173 4.06 -21.56 3.46
N PRO A 174 5.06 -22.35 3.93
CA PRO A 174 4.94 -23.09 5.18
C PRO A 174 4.72 -22.21 6.42
N LEU A 175 5.37 -21.05 6.47
CA LEU A 175 5.23 -20.11 7.58
C LEU A 175 3.80 -19.53 7.61
N PHE A 176 3.30 -19.14 6.45
CA PHE A 176 1.95 -18.63 6.26
C PHE A 176 0.87 -19.68 6.57
N GLU A 177 1.01 -20.90 6.04
CA GLU A 177 0.05 -21.99 6.24
C GLU A 177 -0.10 -22.32 7.73
N LYS A 178 1.03 -22.52 8.42
CA LYS A 178 1.02 -22.84 9.86
C LYS A 178 0.47 -21.69 10.71
N ALA A 179 0.79 -20.45 10.37
CA ALA A 179 0.24 -19.29 11.08
C ALA A 179 -1.28 -19.14 10.88
N ASN A 180 -1.78 -19.36 9.66
CA ASN A 180 -3.21 -19.36 9.39
C ASN A 180 -3.95 -20.51 10.08
N GLU A 181 -3.39 -21.73 10.09
CA GLU A 181 -3.96 -22.85 10.85
C GLU A 181 -4.05 -22.51 12.35
N ILE A 182 -3.02 -21.85 12.90
CA ILE A 182 -3.03 -21.40 14.29
C ILE A 182 -4.07 -20.30 14.53
N LEU A 183 -4.43 -19.47 13.55
CA LEU A 183 -5.35 -18.35 13.77
C LEU A 183 -6.75 -18.55 13.16
N GLU A 184 -7.03 -19.70 12.55
CA GLU A 184 -8.28 -19.99 11.83
C GLU A 184 -9.54 -19.65 12.66
N GLU A 185 -9.56 -20.04 13.93
CA GLU A 185 -10.71 -19.83 14.83
C GLU A 185 -10.88 -18.39 15.30
N THR A 186 -9.86 -17.53 15.10
CA THR A 186 -9.90 -16.11 15.50
C THR A 186 -10.51 -15.22 14.41
N GLY A 187 -10.64 -15.73 13.18
CA GLY A 187 -11.08 -14.95 12.02
C GLY A 187 -10.05 -13.93 11.52
N LYS A 188 -8.85 -13.88 12.11
CA LYS A 188 -7.77 -12.98 11.69
C LYS A 188 -7.07 -13.53 10.45
N GLN A 189 -6.95 -12.70 9.43
CA GLN A 189 -6.11 -12.99 8.26
C GLN A 189 -4.63 -12.80 8.63
N VAL A 190 -3.77 -13.70 8.17
CA VAL A 190 -2.31 -13.56 8.31
C VAL A 190 -1.72 -13.15 6.97
N ASN A 191 -0.73 -12.25 6.98
CA ASN A 191 0.15 -11.96 5.85
C ASN A 191 1.60 -12.07 6.31
N ALA A 192 2.53 -12.32 5.38
CA ALA A 192 3.95 -12.35 5.66
C ALA A 192 4.74 -11.48 4.68
N SER A 193 5.76 -10.77 5.15
CA SER A 193 6.66 -9.99 4.32
C SER A 193 8.12 -10.08 4.77
N TRP A 194 9.03 -9.90 3.82
CA TRP A 194 10.47 -10.00 4.01
C TRP A 194 11.08 -8.64 3.72
N HIS A 195 11.74 -8.06 4.72
CA HIS A 195 12.31 -6.73 4.62
C HIS A 195 13.81 -6.81 4.90
N GLU A 196 14.60 -6.33 3.95
CA GLU A 196 16.01 -6.08 4.20
C GLU A 196 16.14 -4.86 5.11
N TYR A 197 16.94 -4.98 6.17
CA TYR A 197 17.25 -3.87 7.05
C TYR A 197 18.15 -2.87 6.32
N ASP A 198 17.66 -1.63 6.20
CA ASP A 198 18.41 -0.50 5.66
C ASP A 198 18.58 0.55 6.74
N LYS A 199 19.82 0.74 7.19
CA LYS A 199 20.21 1.74 8.20
C LYS A 199 20.02 3.19 7.71
N ASP A 200 19.95 3.40 6.39
CA ASP A 200 19.84 4.71 5.76
C ASP A 200 18.36 5.06 5.46
N PHE A 201 17.43 4.14 5.78
CA PHE A 201 15.99 4.40 5.82
C PHE A 201 15.64 5.41 6.91
N VAL A 202 14.53 6.14 6.74
CA VAL A 202 14.10 7.21 7.63
C VAL A 202 13.92 6.73 9.07
N VAL A 203 13.44 5.50 9.24
CA VAL A 203 13.33 4.82 10.52
C VAL A 203 14.48 3.82 10.68
N ASP A 204 15.29 4.00 11.73
CA ASP A 204 16.21 2.94 12.16
C ASP A 204 15.41 1.90 12.93
N PHE A 205 14.87 0.90 12.22
CA PHE A 205 14.08 -0.16 12.86
C PHE A 205 14.89 -1.00 13.85
N LYS A 206 16.21 -1.06 13.71
CA LYS A 206 17.04 -1.80 14.66
C LYS A 206 17.01 -1.12 16.02
N GLU A 207 17.22 0.20 16.04
CA GLU A 207 17.16 1.00 17.26
C GLU A 207 15.71 1.12 17.79
N GLU A 208 14.76 1.50 16.94
CA GLU A 208 13.35 1.77 17.31
C GLU A 208 12.61 0.53 17.81
N LEU A 209 12.92 -0.65 17.29
CA LEU A 209 12.31 -1.92 17.71
C LEU A 209 13.21 -2.70 18.67
N GLU A 210 14.32 -2.13 19.11
CA GLU A 210 15.32 -2.75 20.00
C GLU A 210 15.77 -4.14 19.50
N ILE A 211 16.07 -4.26 18.21
CA ILE A 211 16.48 -5.54 17.59
C ILE A 211 17.95 -5.80 17.93
N GLU A 212 18.19 -6.85 18.72
CA GLU A 212 19.54 -7.23 19.15
C GLU A 212 20.31 -7.95 18.03
N GLU A 213 19.63 -8.83 17.29
CA GLU A 213 20.21 -9.65 16.23
C GLU A 213 19.26 -9.85 15.05
N PHE A 214 19.86 -10.11 13.88
CA PHE A 214 19.18 -10.48 12.65
C PHE A 214 19.52 -11.93 12.27
N PRO A 215 18.65 -12.62 11.49
CA PRO A 215 17.30 -12.18 11.14
C PRO A 215 16.34 -12.27 12.34
N VAL A 216 15.29 -11.45 12.32
CA VAL A 216 14.28 -11.39 13.38
C VAL A 216 12.89 -11.61 12.79
N VAL A 217 12.03 -12.29 13.53
CA VAL A 217 10.60 -12.38 13.26
C VAL A 217 9.84 -11.40 14.15
N LEU A 218 9.06 -10.55 13.49
CA LEU A 218 8.22 -9.55 14.13
C LEU A 218 6.76 -9.85 13.78
N VAL A 219 5.85 -9.59 14.72
CA VAL A 219 4.40 -9.71 14.48
C VAL A 219 3.75 -8.37 14.75
N PHE A 220 3.00 -7.87 13.79
CA PHE A 220 2.27 -6.62 13.84
C PHE A 220 0.76 -6.85 13.64
N ASP A 221 -0.05 -5.98 14.25
CA ASP A 221 -1.42 -5.71 13.79
C ASP A 221 -1.48 -4.31 13.14
N GLY A 222 -2.69 -3.77 12.94
CA GLY A 222 -2.88 -2.42 12.41
C GLY A 222 -2.52 -1.30 13.39
N LYS A 223 -2.15 -1.60 14.65
CA LYS A 223 -1.82 -0.61 15.69
C LYS A 223 -0.35 -0.62 16.09
N GLY A 224 0.35 -1.73 15.91
CA GLY A 224 1.77 -1.80 16.16
C GLY A 224 2.31 -3.21 16.37
N MET A 225 3.55 -3.26 16.86
CA MET A 225 4.24 -4.52 17.12
C MET A 225 3.66 -5.22 18.35
N LEU A 226 3.32 -6.50 18.18
CA LEU A 226 2.78 -7.37 19.22
C LEU A 226 3.83 -8.34 19.76
N PHE A 227 4.78 -8.74 18.92
CA PHE A 227 5.77 -9.77 19.25
C PHE A 227 7.06 -9.59 18.44
N LYS A 228 8.17 -10.02 19.03
CA LYS A 228 9.53 -10.02 18.46
C LYS A 228 10.29 -11.22 19.00
N SER A 229 10.94 -12.00 18.13
CA SER A 229 11.85 -13.10 18.49
C SER A 229 12.80 -13.41 17.33
N ASP A 230 13.90 -14.09 17.59
CA ASP A 230 14.79 -14.72 16.61
C ASP A 230 14.36 -16.17 16.28
N ASP A 231 13.36 -16.73 17.02
CA ASP A 231 12.83 -18.08 16.83
C ASP A 231 11.38 -18.08 16.29
N VAL A 232 11.20 -18.75 15.15
CA VAL A 232 9.90 -18.93 14.50
C VAL A 232 8.94 -19.79 15.34
N GLU A 233 9.43 -20.76 16.13
CA GLU A 233 8.56 -21.54 17.01
C GLU A 233 8.02 -20.71 18.19
N GLU A 234 8.81 -19.77 18.72
CA GLU A 234 8.31 -18.82 19.73
C GLU A 234 7.21 -17.92 19.16
N MET A 235 7.36 -17.48 17.91
CA MET A 235 6.28 -16.77 17.20
C MET A 235 5.02 -17.64 17.11
N PHE A 236 5.13 -18.92 16.73
CA PHE A 236 3.95 -19.80 16.69
C PHE A 236 3.32 -20.01 18.07
N ASP A 237 4.11 -20.10 19.14
CA ASP A 237 3.59 -20.16 20.51
C ASP A 237 2.86 -18.88 20.92
N PHE A 238 3.38 -17.72 20.53
CA PHE A 238 2.70 -16.43 20.70
C PHE A 238 1.34 -16.43 19.99
N LEU A 239 1.28 -16.83 18.72
CA LEU A 239 0.03 -16.90 17.94
C LEU A 239 -0.99 -17.86 18.58
N ARG A 240 -0.56 -19.01 19.10
CA ARG A 240 -1.43 -19.94 19.84
C ARG A 240 -1.99 -19.29 21.11
N GLY A 241 -1.22 -18.40 21.74
CA GLY A 241 -1.65 -17.61 22.90
C GLY A 241 -2.80 -16.65 22.59
N MET A 242 -2.90 -16.16 21.35
CA MET A 242 -3.95 -15.22 20.90
C MET A 242 -5.33 -15.87 20.76
N LYS A 243 -5.43 -17.21 20.76
CA LYS A 243 -6.72 -17.93 20.72
C LYS A 243 -7.53 -17.81 22.02
N LYS A 244 -6.91 -17.37 23.11
CA LYS A 244 -7.50 -17.37 24.46
C LYS A 244 -8.19 -16.04 24.77
#